data_AF-A0A078R9C2-F1
#
_entry.id   AF-A0A078R9C2-F1
#
_cell.length_a   1.000
_cell.length_b   1.000
_cell.length_c   1.000
_cell.angle_alpha   90.00
_cell.angle_beta   90.00
_cell.angle_gamma   90.00
#
_symmetry.space_group_name_H-M   'P 1'
#
loop_
_entity.id
_entity.type
_entity.pdbx_description
1 polymer ?
#
loop_
_entity_poly.entity_id
_entity_poly.type
_entity_poly.pdbx_seq_one_letter_code
_entity_poly.pdbx_strand_id
1 'polypeptide(L)' 'MARSTFKVLFYVNGNKEKNDIVRIIGRVTINGIVTQFSYK' A
#
# COMPACT_ATOMS: atom_id res chain seq x y z
N MET A 1 15.91 23.26 3.99
CA MET A 1 14.71 22.38 4.02
C MET A 1 15.15 20.97 3.65
N ALA A 2 14.96 19.98 4.51
CA ALA A 2 15.35 18.61 4.21
C ALA A 2 14.42 18.02 3.13
N ARG A 3 15.00 17.41 2.09
CA ARG A 3 14.22 16.78 1.01
C ARG A 3 13.58 15.49 1.55
N SER A 4 12.26 15.40 1.53
CA SER A 4 11.57 14.15 1.84
C SER A 4 11.61 13.19 0.65
N THR A 5 11.85 11.91 0.94
CA THR A 5 11.74 10.82 -0.02
C THR A 5 10.47 10.03 0.26
N PHE A 6 9.80 9.57 -0.80
CA PHE A 6 8.69 8.65 -0.66
C PHE A 6 8.81 7.49 -1.65
N LYS A 7 8.36 6.31 -1.24
CA LYS A 7 8.21 5.13 -2.07
C LYS A 7 6.83 4.54 -1.84
N VAL A 8 6.15 4.16 -2.92
CA VAL A 8 4.86 3.47 -2.85
C VAL A 8 5.00 2.08 -3.47
N LEU A 9 4.41 1.09 -2.81
CA LEU A 9 4.26 -0.27 -3.33
C LEU A 9 2.78 -0.65 -3.28
N PHE A 10 2.27 -1.16 -4.40
CA PHE A 10 0.93 -1.72 -4.50
C PHE A 10 1.03 -3.22 -4.68
N TYR A 11 0.20 -3.96 -3.96
CA TYR A 11 0.03 -5.38 -4.15
C TYR A 11 -1.41 -5.79 -3.86
N VAL A 12 -1.78 -6.94 -4.41
CA VAL A 12 -3.10 -7.53 -4.24
C VAL A 12 -2.97 -8.84 -3.48
N ASN A 13 -3.95 -9.16 -2.65
CA ASN A 13 -4.03 -10.46 -2.01
C ASN A 13 -5.12 -11.29 -2.70
N GLY A 14 -4.74 -12.05 -3.74
CA GLY A 14 -5.66 -12.90 -4.50
C GLY A 14 -6.34 -13.97 -3.66
N ASN A 15 -5.67 -14.48 -2.61
CA ASN A 15 -6.28 -15.44 -1.68
C ASN A 15 -7.44 -14.85 -0.84
N LYS A 16 -7.58 -13.52 -0.79
CA LYS A 16 -8.68 -12.82 -0.08
C LYS A 16 -9.74 -12.25 -1.01
N GLU A 17 -9.81 -12.77 -2.24
CA GLU A 17 -10.89 -12.48 -3.16
C GLU A 17 -12.23 -12.90 -2.55
N LYS A 18 -13.18 -11.97 -2.50
CA LYS A 18 -14.55 -12.24 -2.04
C LYS A 18 -15.51 -11.58 -3.01
N ASN A 19 -16.38 -12.39 -3.63
CA ASN A 19 -17.32 -11.94 -4.67
C ASN A 19 -16.59 -11.25 -5.85
N ASP A 20 -15.50 -11.84 -6.34
CA ASP A 20 -14.66 -11.30 -7.43
C ASP A 20 -14.04 -9.92 -7.16
N ILE A 21 -14.09 -9.46 -5.90
CA ILE A 21 -13.46 -8.21 -5.46
C ILE A 21 -12.20 -8.55 -4.67
N VAL A 22 -11.06 -8.13 -5.22
CA VAL A 22 -9.75 -8.23 -4.59
C VAL A 22 -9.40 -6.91 -3.91
N ARG A 23 -8.98 -6.97 -2.64
CA ARG A 23 -8.50 -5.77 -1.93
C ARG A 23 -7.13 -5.35 -2.45
N ILE A 24 -6.99 -4.06 -2.73
CA ILE A 24 -5.69 -3.44 -3.02
C ILE A 24 -5.06 -3.02 -1.70
N ILE A 25 -3.80 -3.39 -1.53
CA ILE A 25 -3.00 -3.00 -0.37
C ILE A 25 -1.91 -2.05 -0.87
N GLY A 26 -1.91 -0.84 -0.32
CA GLY A 26 -0.89 0.16 -0.57
C GLY A 26 0.04 0.29 0.62
N ARG A 27 1.34 0.27 0.37
CA ARG A 27 2.38 0.57 1.36
C ARG A 27 3.09 1.83 0.95
N VAL A 28 3.10 2.84 1.81
CA VAL A 28 3.82 4.10 1.63
C VAL A 28 4.99 4.13 2.61
N THR A 29 6.18 4.45 2.12
CA THR A 29 7.35 4.72 2.96
C THR A 29 7.74 6.17 2.77
N ILE A 30 7.72 6.98 3.83
CA ILE A 30 8.15 8.39 3.83
C ILE A 30 9.33 8.51 4.78
N ASN A 31 10.50 8.88 4.26
CA ASN A 31 11.71 9.07 5.07
C ASN A 31 12.03 7.88 6.00
N GLY A 32 11.80 6.65 5.53
CA GLY A 32 11.99 5.42 6.32
C GLY A 32 10.79 5.01 7.20
N ILE A 33 9.81 5.89 7.42
CA ILE A 33 8.58 5.56 8.14
C ILE A 33 7.59 4.88 7.19
N VAL A 34 7.10 3.71 7.59
CA VAL A 34 6.21 2.88 6.77
C VAL A 34 4.78 2.97 7.30
N THR A 35 3.83 3.25 6.40
CA THR A 35 2.38 3.16 6.64
C THR A 35 1.74 2.26 5.60
N GLN A 36 0.75 1.48 6.00
CA GLN A 36 -0.04 0.63 5.10
C GLN A 36 -1.50 1.09 5.10
N PHE A 37 -2.12 1.05 3.93
CA PHE A 37 -3.55 1.25 3.75
C PHE A 37 -4.13 0.15 2.88
N SER A 38 -5.43 -0.10 3.04
CA SER A 38 -6.18 -0.99 2.16
C SER A 38 -7.39 -0.25 1.63
N TYR A 39 -7.67 -0.40 0.34
CA TYR A 39 -8.88 0.11 -0.28
C TYR A 39 -9.71 -1.07 -0.80
N LYS A 40 -11.03 -0.95 -0.69
CA LYS A 40 -12.01 -1.90 -1.20
C LYS A 40 -12.78 -1.23 -2.32
#